data_AF-A0A8X7WBE2-F1
#
_entry.id   AF-A0A8X7WBE2-F1
#
_cell.length_a   1.000
_cell.length_b   1.000
_cell.length_c   1.000
_cell.angle_alpha   90.00
_cell.angle_beta   90.00
_cell.angle_gamma   90.00
#
_symmetry.space_group_name_H-M   'P 1'
#
loop_
_entity.id
_entity.type
_entity.pdbx_description
1 polymer ?
#
loop_
_entity_poly.entity_id
_entity_poly.type
_entity_poly.pdbx_seq_one_letter_code
_entity_poly.pdbx_strand_id
1 'polypeptide(L)'
;MASSFLDGTGLVCVTGGTGFVASWLIMRLLQRGYSVHATVRTNPEGDKKDISYLTELPLASERLKIFTADLNEPESFKPAIEGCKAVFHVAHPMDPNSNETEEIVMKRTVQGLMGILKSCVDAKTVKRFFYTSSAVTVFYGVGSGAGGIGGEVDESVWSDVEVFRNQKEKRVSSSYVVSKMAAEKGALEFGRNNGLEVVTVVLPLVVGPFISPSLPSSVFISLAMIFVNYKEKYLFDTYNMVHIDDVARAMLFLLERPVAKGRYICSSVEMRIDEVFELLSTKFPQFQLPSVDLKSYRVEKRMSLSSKKLRSEGFEFKSGTTMAWNVFKFCTALRGLGSIMILLVLGIVGVTYYAVVWTNYGPALSDGGLDFLAALVVILLFHFLLAMLLWSYFCVVFTDPGVVPPSWRPASDEEQQQGECDPLNSLEFGGLQPDSSNQRTRFCRKCNQPKPPRCHHCSVCGRCVLKMDHHCVWVVNCVGALNYKYFLLFLFYTFLETSLVTLLLMPHFIAFFSEEEIPGTPGTLATTFLAFVLNLAFALSVMGFLIMHISLVSANTTTIEAYEKKTSPKWPYDLGRKKNFEQVFGMDKKYWLIPAYSEEDLRRMPELQGLEYPSKPDFDSQDF
;
A
#
# COMPACT_ATOMS: atom_id res chain seq x y z
N MET A 1 19.63 -38.19 16.96
CA MET A 1 18.42 -37.33 16.96
C MET A 1 18.55 -36.30 15.83
N ALA A 2 17.89 -36.55 14.71
CA ALA A 2 17.90 -35.65 13.55
C ALA A 2 17.08 -34.37 13.84
N SER A 3 17.53 -33.25 13.27
CA SER A 3 17.09 -31.87 13.55
C SER A 3 15.59 -31.62 13.28
N SER A 4 14.83 -31.23 14.32
CA SER A 4 13.38 -30.96 14.31
C SER A 4 12.92 -29.69 13.55
N PHE A 5 13.81 -29.07 12.78
CA PHE A 5 13.53 -27.88 11.94
C PHE A 5 13.43 -28.18 10.45
N LEU A 6 13.79 -29.39 10.00
CA LEU A 6 13.91 -29.72 8.57
C LEU A 6 12.55 -29.92 7.87
N ASP A 7 11.47 -30.07 8.63
CA ASP A 7 10.15 -30.42 8.05
C ASP A 7 9.32 -29.18 7.67
N GLY A 8 9.85 -27.96 7.79
CA GLY A 8 9.13 -26.71 7.46
C GLY A 8 7.88 -26.47 8.32
N THR A 9 7.80 -27.12 9.48
CA THR A 9 6.65 -27.06 10.40
C THR A 9 7.12 -26.84 11.84
N GLY A 10 6.35 -26.02 12.56
CA GLY A 10 6.65 -25.69 13.95
C GLY A 10 6.15 -24.30 14.32
N LEU A 11 6.21 -24.02 15.62
CA LEU A 11 5.83 -22.74 16.18
C LEU A 11 7.06 -21.84 16.32
N VAL A 12 7.00 -20.61 15.84
CA VAL A 12 8.06 -19.60 15.98
C VAL A 12 7.50 -18.26 16.45
N CYS A 13 8.30 -17.49 17.16
CA CYS A 13 7.93 -16.14 17.59
C CYS A 13 8.64 -15.08 16.74
N VAL A 14 7.95 -14.04 16.29
CA VAL A 14 8.50 -12.87 15.60
C VAL A 14 8.14 -11.62 16.38
N THR A 15 9.14 -10.95 16.95
CA THR A 15 8.90 -9.72 17.72
C THR A 15 8.76 -8.51 16.81
N GLY A 16 7.91 -7.54 17.20
CA GLY A 16 7.73 -6.30 16.45
C GLY A 16 7.05 -6.52 15.09
N GLY A 17 6.04 -7.38 15.05
CA GLY A 17 5.37 -7.87 13.84
C GLY A 17 4.88 -6.79 12.89
N THR A 18 4.58 -5.58 13.39
CA THR A 18 4.17 -4.43 12.56
C THR A 18 5.31 -3.76 11.77
N GLY A 19 6.57 -4.17 11.99
CA GLY A 19 7.74 -3.62 11.31
C GLY A 19 7.92 -4.13 9.88
N PHE A 20 8.69 -3.40 9.07
CA PHE A 20 8.94 -3.74 7.67
C PHE A 20 9.53 -5.16 7.50
N VAL A 21 10.65 -5.45 8.16
CA VAL A 21 11.30 -6.78 8.09
C VAL A 21 10.43 -7.86 8.72
N ALA A 22 9.82 -7.56 9.87
CA ALA A 22 9.03 -8.52 10.62
C ALA A 22 7.78 -8.98 9.86
N SER A 23 7.03 -8.03 9.30
CA SER A 23 5.79 -8.31 8.56
C SER A 23 6.05 -9.19 7.33
N TRP A 24 7.12 -8.92 6.57
CA TRP A 24 7.51 -9.76 5.42
C TRP A 24 8.00 -11.14 5.86
N LEU A 25 8.76 -11.23 6.96
CA LEU A 25 9.20 -12.49 7.52
C LEU A 25 8.01 -13.35 7.98
N ILE A 26 7.02 -12.76 8.67
CA ILE A 26 5.78 -13.45 9.08
C ILE A 26 5.09 -14.05 7.86
N MET A 27 4.90 -13.26 6.79
CA MET A 27 4.30 -13.73 5.54
C MET A 27 5.07 -14.94 4.98
N ARG A 28 6.40 -14.89 4.92
CA ARG A 28 7.24 -15.99 4.40
C ARG A 28 7.21 -17.23 5.30
N LEU A 29 7.19 -17.06 6.61
CA LEU A 29 7.06 -18.17 7.57
C LEU A 29 5.72 -18.90 7.41
N LEU A 30 4.61 -18.15 7.31
CA LEU A 30 3.28 -18.70 7.07
C LEU A 30 3.22 -19.47 5.74
N GLN A 31 3.73 -18.88 4.65
CA GLN A 31 3.81 -19.53 3.33
C GLN A 31 4.66 -20.82 3.34
N ARG A 32 5.69 -20.88 4.19
CA ARG A 32 6.57 -22.04 4.33
C ARG A 32 5.94 -23.18 5.15
N GLY A 33 4.89 -22.88 5.94
CA GLY A 33 4.15 -23.85 6.75
C GLY A 33 4.28 -23.67 8.26
N TYR A 34 5.01 -22.65 8.74
CA TYR A 34 5.17 -22.40 10.18
C TYR A 34 3.92 -21.76 10.80
N SER A 35 3.68 -22.07 12.07
CA SER A 35 2.81 -21.27 12.93
C SER A 35 3.62 -20.16 13.57
N VAL A 36 3.06 -18.95 13.61
CA VAL A 36 3.77 -17.74 14.01
C VAL A 36 3.04 -17.06 15.16
N HIS A 37 3.76 -16.86 16.26
CA HIS A 37 3.40 -15.91 17.30
C HIS A 37 4.04 -14.56 16.95
N ALA A 38 3.25 -13.52 16.70
CA ALA A 38 3.77 -12.20 16.39
C ALA A 38 3.49 -11.23 17.53
N THR A 39 4.51 -10.49 17.99
CA THR A 39 4.31 -9.47 19.04
C THR A 39 4.09 -8.08 18.45
N VAL A 40 3.13 -7.35 19.00
CA VAL A 40 2.81 -5.97 18.63
C VAL A 40 2.71 -5.11 19.89
N ARG A 41 2.98 -3.80 19.75
CA ARG A 41 2.80 -2.84 20.85
C ARG A 41 1.39 -2.26 20.81
N THR A 42 0.81 -2.02 21.98
CA THR A 42 -0.41 -1.21 22.14
C THR A 42 -0.09 0.25 21.85
N ASN A 43 -1.04 0.98 21.27
CA ASN A 43 -0.87 2.43 21.08
C ASN A 43 -1.05 3.14 22.44
N PRO A 44 -0.20 4.13 22.80
CA PRO A 44 -0.36 4.88 24.05
C PRO A 44 -1.71 5.61 24.16
N GLU A 45 -2.32 5.95 23.01
CA GLU A 45 -3.59 6.67 22.91
C GLU A 45 -4.83 5.75 22.99
N GLY A 46 -4.66 4.44 23.23
CA GLY A 46 -5.76 3.48 23.38
C GLY A 46 -6.37 2.94 22.07
N ASP A 47 -6.11 3.58 20.93
CA ASP A 47 -6.56 3.10 19.62
C ASP A 47 -5.81 1.82 19.16
N LYS A 48 -6.55 0.85 18.62
CA LYS A 48 -5.95 -0.36 18.04
C LYS A 48 -5.15 0.04 16.79
N LYS A 49 -3.82 -0.14 16.85
CA LYS A 49 -2.95 -0.05 15.67
C LYS A 49 -3.50 -1.01 14.60
N ASP A 50 -3.69 -0.51 13.38
CA ASP A 50 -4.13 -1.36 12.28
C ASP A 50 -3.12 -2.51 12.08
N ILE A 51 -3.62 -3.73 12.16
CA ILE A 51 -2.87 -4.99 11.94
C ILE A 51 -3.55 -5.87 10.90
N SER A 52 -4.55 -5.34 10.16
CA SER A 52 -5.28 -6.05 9.11
C SER A 52 -4.33 -6.68 8.09
N TYR A 53 -3.31 -5.93 7.65
CA TYR A 53 -2.28 -6.42 6.72
C TYR A 53 -1.43 -7.61 7.24
N LEU A 54 -1.50 -7.94 8.53
CA LEU A 54 -0.92 -9.17 9.08
C LEU A 54 -1.98 -10.26 9.22
N THR A 55 -3.16 -9.92 9.76
CA THR A 55 -4.23 -10.89 10.03
C THR A 55 -4.97 -11.36 8.78
N GLU A 56 -4.88 -10.61 7.68
CA GLU A 56 -5.45 -10.95 6.36
C GLU A 56 -4.44 -11.66 5.45
N LEU A 57 -3.21 -11.93 5.93
CA LEU A 57 -2.27 -12.73 5.16
C LEU A 57 -2.83 -14.14 4.93
N PRO A 58 -2.53 -14.77 3.78
CA PRO A 58 -2.90 -16.17 3.55
C PRO A 58 -2.40 -17.05 4.71
N LEU A 59 -3.29 -17.93 5.21
CA LEU A 59 -3.06 -18.82 6.36
C LEU A 59 -2.94 -18.15 7.73
N ALA A 60 -3.10 -16.82 7.83
CA ALA A 60 -3.00 -16.12 9.12
C ALA A 60 -4.10 -16.53 10.11
N SER A 61 -5.35 -16.71 9.65
CA SER A 61 -6.47 -17.13 10.51
C SER A 61 -6.24 -18.47 11.21
N GLU A 62 -5.42 -19.34 10.62
CA GLU A 62 -5.11 -20.67 11.14
C GLU A 62 -3.79 -20.72 11.91
N ARG A 63 -2.80 -19.94 11.49
CA ARG A 63 -1.40 -20.13 11.89
C ARG A 63 -0.74 -18.87 12.49
N LEU A 64 -1.41 -17.71 12.50
CA LEU A 64 -0.88 -16.49 13.10
C LEU A 64 -1.63 -16.17 14.39
N LYS A 65 -0.89 -15.98 15.49
CA LYS A 65 -1.42 -15.49 16.76
C LYS A 65 -0.71 -14.20 17.17
N ILE A 66 -1.50 -13.16 17.45
CA ILE A 66 -0.99 -11.85 17.85
C ILE A 66 -0.92 -11.76 19.36
N PHE A 67 0.20 -11.26 19.87
CA PHE A 67 0.43 -10.99 21.29
C PHE A 67 0.81 -9.54 21.50
N THR A 68 0.32 -8.94 22.58
CA THR A 68 0.76 -7.62 23.01
C THR A 68 2.03 -7.76 23.85
N ALA A 69 3.11 -7.10 23.45
CA ALA A 69 4.36 -7.07 24.22
C ALA A 69 5.15 -5.78 23.97
N ASP A 70 5.84 -5.29 25.00
CA ASP A 70 6.65 -4.06 24.96
C ASP A 70 8.05 -4.31 25.55
N LEU A 71 9.08 -3.71 24.93
CA LEU A 71 10.47 -3.83 25.38
C LEU A 71 10.73 -3.22 26.75
N ASN A 72 9.89 -2.28 27.20
CA ASN A 72 9.92 -1.75 28.56
C ASN A 72 9.40 -2.75 29.60
N GLU A 73 8.67 -3.77 29.17
CA GLU A 73 8.07 -4.82 30.00
C GLU A 73 8.51 -6.20 29.51
N PRO A 74 9.77 -6.62 29.74
CA PRO A 74 10.34 -7.80 29.07
C PRO A 74 9.58 -9.11 29.36
N GLU A 75 8.90 -9.20 30.51
CA GLU A 75 8.06 -10.34 30.88
C GLU A 75 6.82 -10.49 29.98
N SER A 76 6.36 -9.41 29.33
CA SER A 76 5.23 -9.44 28.38
C SER A 76 5.47 -10.32 27.15
N PHE A 77 6.74 -10.66 26.85
CA PHE A 77 7.08 -11.54 25.74
C PHE A 77 6.93 -13.03 26.07
N LYS A 78 6.86 -13.43 27.34
CA LYS A 78 6.78 -14.84 27.74
C LYS A 78 5.64 -15.61 27.06
N PRO A 79 4.38 -15.13 27.05
CA PRO A 79 3.29 -15.87 26.40
C PRO A 79 3.48 -16.07 24.90
N ALA A 80 4.18 -15.14 24.23
CA ALA A 80 4.47 -15.25 22.80
C ALA A 80 5.61 -16.24 22.52
N ILE A 81 6.56 -16.40 23.45
CA ILE A 81 7.74 -17.26 23.31
C ILE A 81 7.44 -18.72 23.72
N GLU A 82 6.49 -18.94 24.62
CA GLU A 82 6.15 -20.27 25.11
C GLU A 82 5.79 -21.24 23.97
N GLY A 83 6.41 -22.43 24.00
CA GLY A 83 6.24 -23.47 22.98
C GLY A 83 6.93 -23.20 21.64
N CYS A 84 7.56 -22.04 21.44
CA CYS A 84 8.25 -21.72 20.20
C CYS A 84 9.57 -22.49 20.09
N LYS A 85 9.85 -23.02 18.89
CA LYS A 85 11.13 -23.65 18.56
C LYS A 85 12.22 -22.61 18.29
N ALA A 86 11.84 -21.45 17.75
CA ALA A 86 12.76 -20.35 17.46
C ALA A 86 12.11 -18.99 17.67
N VAL A 87 12.93 -17.97 17.94
CA VAL A 87 12.48 -16.59 18.13
C VAL A 87 13.27 -15.66 17.22
N PHE A 88 12.56 -14.86 16.43
CA PHE A 88 13.09 -13.80 15.58
C PHE A 88 12.91 -12.45 16.26
N HIS A 89 14.00 -11.95 16.85
CA HIS A 89 14.04 -10.64 17.41
C HIS A 89 14.33 -9.59 16.34
N VAL A 90 13.26 -8.98 15.83
CA VAL A 90 13.28 -7.91 14.82
C VAL A 90 12.93 -6.56 15.46
N ALA A 91 12.20 -6.56 16.57
CA ALA A 91 11.86 -5.35 17.31
C ALA A 91 13.10 -4.59 17.74
N HIS A 92 13.14 -3.29 17.45
CA HIS A 92 14.17 -2.39 17.94
C HIS A 92 13.55 -1.01 18.15
N PRO A 93 13.83 -0.32 19.26
CA PRO A 93 13.35 1.05 19.44
C PRO A 93 13.92 1.95 18.36
N MET A 94 13.05 2.69 17.68
CA MET A 94 13.44 3.72 16.72
C MET A 94 12.95 5.04 17.29
N ASP A 95 13.88 5.95 17.57
CA ASP A 95 13.59 7.34 17.93
C ASP A 95 13.84 8.23 16.70
N PRO A 96 12.81 8.50 15.87
CA PRO A 96 12.97 9.27 14.64
C PRO A 96 13.33 10.74 14.88
N ASN A 97 13.07 11.28 16.08
CA ASN A 97 13.34 12.67 16.42
C ASN A 97 14.64 12.85 17.22
N SER A 98 15.25 11.75 17.70
CA SER A 98 16.45 11.78 18.56
C SER A 98 16.24 12.61 19.82
N ASN A 99 15.03 12.56 20.39
CA ASN A 99 14.64 13.26 21.61
C ASN A 99 15.12 12.53 22.86
N GLU A 100 15.38 11.23 22.77
CA GLU A 100 15.87 10.40 23.87
C GLU A 100 17.39 10.30 23.88
N THR A 101 17.99 10.33 25.07
CA THR A 101 19.44 10.18 25.22
C THR A 101 19.90 8.79 24.79
N GLU A 102 21.15 8.70 24.34
CA GLU A 102 21.78 7.44 23.95
C GLU A 102 21.70 6.38 25.07
N GLU A 103 21.89 6.80 26.31
CA GLU A 103 21.82 5.92 27.49
C GLU A 103 20.43 5.30 27.68
N ILE A 104 19.36 6.11 27.56
CA ILE A 104 17.98 5.64 27.71
C ILE A 104 17.65 4.60 26.64
N VAL A 105 17.97 4.89 25.38
CA VAL A 105 17.69 3.98 24.25
C VAL A 105 18.51 2.70 24.38
N MET A 106 19.80 2.80 24.75
CA MET A 106 20.66 1.65 24.98
C MET A 106 20.12 0.78 26.12
N LYS A 107 19.84 1.38 27.28
CA LYS A 107 19.32 0.67 28.46
C LYS A 107 18.02 -0.07 28.14
N ARG A 108 17.04 0.62 27.54
CA ARG A 108 15.76 0.01 27.10
C ARG A 108 15.98 -1.16 26.13
N THR A 109 16.88 -0.99 25.16
CA THR A 109 17.16 -2.02 24.16
C THR A 109 17.82 -3.25 24.78
N VAL A 110 18.87 -3.06 25.57
CA VAL A 110 19.62 -4.17 26.17
C VAL A 110 18.79 -4.88 27.25
N GLN A 111 18.09 -4.14 28.12
CA GLN A 111 17.23 -4.74 29.14
C GLN A 111 16.07 -5.53 28.52
N GLY A 112 15.39 -4.95 27.51
CA GLY A 112 14.35 -5.63 26.75
C GLY A 112 14.85 -6.92 26.11
N LEU A 113 16.01 -6.86 25.44
CA LEU A 113 16.65 -8.03 24.83
C LEU A 113 17.01 -9.10 25.86
N MET A 114 17.60 -8.74 27.00
CA MET A 114 17.99 -9.70 28.04
C MET A 114 16.78 -10.43 28.62
N GLY A 115 15.66 -9.74 28.84
CA GLY A 115 14.43 -10.40 29.30
C GLY A 115 13.82 -11.35 28.28
N ILE A 116 13.87 -11.00 26.98
CA ILE A 116 13.45 -11.89 25.89
C ILE A 116 14.35 -13.13 25.83
N LEU A 117 15.68 -12.97 25.90
CA LEU A 117 16.64 -14.06 25.88
C LEU A 117 16.47 -14.99 27.08
N LYS A 118 16.26 -14.43 28.28
CA LYS A 118 15.91 -15.20 29.48
C LYS A 118 14.62 -15.99 29.28
N SER A 119 13.59 -15.37 28.73
CA SER A 119 12.33 -16.04 28.41
C SER A 119 12.52 -17.19 27.41
N CYS A 120 13.46 -17.07 26.46
CA CYS A 120 13.79 -18.16 25.53
C CYS A 120 14.41 -19.36 26.25
N VAL A 121 15.34 -19.12 27.18
CA VAL A 121 15.98 -20.17 27.99
C VAL A 121 14.95 -20.82 28.93
N ASP A 122 14.16 -20.01 29.62
CA ASP A 122 13.12 -20.47 30.55
C ASP A 122 12.07 -21.34 29.85
N ALA A 123 11.72 -21.02 28.60
CA ALA A 123 10.76 -21.79 27.80
C ALA A 123 11.23 -23.21 27.43
N LYS A 124 12.55 -23.50 27.49
CA LYS A 124 13.21 -24.79 27.19
C LYS A 124 12.95 -25.39 25.79
N THR A 125 12.05 -24.79 25.02
CA THR A 125 11.60 -25.21 23.68
C THR A 125 12.32 -24.45 22.58
N VAL A 126 12.83 -23.24 22.89
CA VAL A 126 13.56 -22.40 21.95
C VAL A 126 14.96 -22.96 21.75
N LYS A 127 15.22 -23.53 20.58
CA LYS A 127 16.55 -23.99 20.20
C LYS A 127 17.39 -22.86 19.59
N ARG A 128 16.78 -21.96 18.82
CA ARG A 128 17.50 -20.90 18.09
C ARG A 128 16.88 -19.52 18.26
N PHE A 129 17.72 -18.55 18.53
CA PHE A 129 17.37 -17.14 18.64
C PHE A 129 18.04 -16.34 17.52
N PHE A 130 17.25 -15.57 16.78
CA PHE A 130 17.71 -14.69 15.71
C PHE A 130 17.68 -13.24 16.18
N TYR A 131 18.81 -12.56 16.11
CA TYR A 131 18.89 -11.12 16.33
C TYR A 131 19.05 -10.39 15.00
N THR A 132 18.14 -9.45 14.70
CA THR A 132 18.24 -8.62 13.50
C THR A 132 19.19 -7.44 13.76
N SER A 133 20.45 -7.63 13.41
CA SER A 133 21.48 -6.59 13.51
C SER A 133 21.48 -5.66 12.30
N SER A 134 22.43 -4.73 12.26
CA SER A 134 22.52 -3.68 11.25
C SER A 134 23.96 -3.46 10.83
N ALA A 135 24.19 -3.09 9.58
CA ALA A 135 25.51 -2.84 9.03
C ALA A 135 26.30 -1.73 9.77
N VAL A 136 25.61 -0.88 10.53
CA VAL A 136 26.27 0.09 11.45
C VAL A 136 27.16 -0.59 12.49
N THR A 137 26.97 -1.89 12.79
CA THR A 137 27.81 -2.63 13.73
C THR A 137 29.12 -3.13 13.10
N VAL A 138 29.33 -2.92 11.79
CA VAL A 138 30.57 -3.30 11.07
C VAL A 138 31.24 -2.15 10.31
N PHE A 139 30.56 -1.02 10.09
CA PHE A 139 31.06 0.06 9.24
C PHE A 139 32.09 1.04 9.85
N TYR A 140 32.21 1.15 11.18
CA TYR A 140 32.95 2.25 11.82
C TYR A 140 34.24 1.80 12.52
N GLY A 141 35.18 1.15 11.84
CA GLY A 141 36.39 0.57 12.46
C GLY A 141 37.54 1.56 12.76
N VAL A 142 38.54 1.14 13.54
CA VAL A 142 39.79 1.89 13.78
C VAL A 142 40.56 2.01 12.46
N GLY A 143 40.92 3.24 12.07
CA GLY A 143 41.48 3.59 10.75
C GLY A 143 40.57 4.48 9.91
N SER A 144 39.28 4.61 10.29
CA SER A 144 38.24 5.44 9.64
C SER A 144 38.38 6.95 9.88
N GLY A 145 39.61 7.46 9.92
CA GLY A 145 39.84 8.88 9.67
C GLY A 145 39.47 9.20 8.23
N ALA A 146 39.27 10.48 7.91
CA ALA A 146 39.06 10.94 6.54
C ALA A 146 40.20 10.45 5.62
N GLY A 147 40.07 9.26 5.01
CA GLY A 147 41.10 8.69 4.12
C GLY A 147 41.44 7.19 4.21
N GLY A 148 40.76 6.32 4.97
CA GLY A 148 41.03 4.86 4.89
C GLY A 148 40.02 4.03 5.70
N ILE A 149 39.54 2.86 5.31
CA ILE A 149 39.97 1.87 4.31
C ILE A 149 38.77 1.58 3.40
N GLY A 150 38.89 1.81 2.09
CA GLY A 150 38.04 1.10 1.14
C GLY A 150 38.43 -0.37 1.12
N GLY A 151 37.44 -1.24 1.08
CA GLY A 151 37.62 -2.67 1.18
C GLY A 151 36.31 -3.39 1.46
N GLU A 152 36.35 -4.71 1.32
CA GLU A 152 35.26 -5.61 1.67
C GLU A 152 35.39 -5.99 3.15
N VAL A 153 34.34 -5.76 3.95
CA VAL A 153 34.28 -6.14 5.37
C VAL A 153 33.41 -7.38 5.57
N ASP A 154 33.79 -8.22 6.54
CA ASP A 154 33.11 -9.47 6.86
C ASP A 154 32.61 -9.52 8.32
N GLU A 155 32.09 -10.66 8.73
CA GLU A 155 31.50 -10.87 10.05
C GLU A 155 32.47 -10.73 11.23
N SER A 156 33.79 -10.74 10.99
CA SER A 156 34.81 -10.61 12.04
C SER A 156 34.97 -9.16 12.52
N VAL A 157 34.57 -8.19 11.69
CA VAL A 157 34.76 -6.76 11.96
C VAL A 157 33.69 -6.23 12.91
N TRP A 158 34.10 -5.36 13.84
CA TRP A 158 33.18 -4.59 14.67
C TRP A 158 33.46 -3.11 14.53
N SER A 159 32.39 -2.33 14.46
CA SER A 159 32.45 -0.87 14.59
C SER A 159 32.99 -0.46 15.96
N ASP A 160 33.67 0.67 15.97
CA ASP A 160 34.16 1.42 17.11
C ASP A 160 33.24 2.63 17.34
N VAL A 161 32.67 2.70 18.54
CA VAL A 161 31.72 3.74 18.91
C VAL A 161 32.40 5.10 19.02
N GLU A 162 33.65 5.17 19.47
CA GLU A 162 34.38 6.44 19.59
C GLU A 162 34.73 7.01 18.23
N VAL A 163 35.12 6.14 17.29
CA VAL A 163 35.34 6.53 15.89
C VAL A 163 34.07 7.15 15.31
N PHE A 164 32.91 6.52 15.51
CA PHE A 164 31.62 7.08 15.08
C PHE A 164 31.26 8.39 15.80
N ARG A 165 31.46 8.45 17.13
CA ARG A 165 31.14 9.65 17.93
C ARG A 165 31.96 10.88 17.51
N ASN A 166 33.21 10.65 17.08
CA ASN A 166 34.15 11.68 16.63
C ASN A 166 33.94 12.13 15.17
N GLN A 167 33.01 11.53 14.43
CA GLN A 167 32.67 12.01 13.08
C GLN A 167 32.01 13.38 13.13
N LYS A 168 32.49 14.31 12.30
CA LYS A 168 31.94 15.66 12.16
C LYS A 168 30.51 15.66 11.64
N GLU A 169 30.21 14.75 10.70
CA GLU A 169 28.88 14.59 10.10
C GLU A 169 28.30 13.22 10.43
N LYS A 170 27.18 13.20 11.16
CA LYS A 170 26.50 11.96 11.56
C LYS A 170 25.26 11.76 10.69
N ARG A 171 25.33 10.78 9.78
CA ARG A 171 24.20 10.39 8.91
C ARG A 171 23.18 9.48 9.60
N VAL A 172 23.56 8.88 10.72
CA VAL A 172 22.72 7.99 11.54
C VAL A 172 22.75 8.48 12.99
N SER A 173 21.67 8.26 13.75
CA SER A 173 21.62 8.63 15.17
C SER A 173 22.62 7.80 16.00
N SER A 174 23.30 8.47 16.94
CA SER A 174 24.23 7.81 17.88
C SER A 174 23.53 6.77 18.73
N SER A 175 22.30 7.06 19.18
CA SER A 175 21.51 6.14 19.99
C SER A 175 21.20 4.83 19.25
N TYR A 176 21.01 4.88 17.93
CA TYR A 176 20.82 3.70 17.09
C TYR A 176 22.09 2.86 16.96
N VAL A 177 23.23 3.49 16.66
CA VAL A 177 24.50 2.77 16.46
C VAL A 177 24.93 2.06 17.75
N VAL A 178 24.94 2.80 18.86
CA VAL A 178 25.38 2.27 20.16
C VAL A 178 24.45 1.17 20.66
N SER A 179 23.12 1.39 20.60
CA SER A 179 22.17 0.39 21.07
C SER A 179 22.17 -0.88 20.21
N LYS A 180 22.32 -0.79 18.88
CA LYS A 180 22.45 -1.97 18.00
C LYS A 180 23.71 -2.76 18.30
N MET A 181 24.84 -2.09 18.49
CA MET A 181 26.10 -2.77 18.79
C MET A 181 26.07 -3.45 20.16
N ALA A 182 25.61 -2.75 21.20
CA ALA A 182 25.50 -3.29 22.55
C ALA A 182 24.55 -4.50 22.60
N ALA A 183 23.41 -4.40 21.93
CA ALA A 183 22.44 -5.49 21.85
C ALA A 183 22.98 -6.71 21.07
N GLU A 184 23.67 -6.52 19.95
CA GLU A 184 24.26 -7.63 19.19
C GLU A 184 25.33 -8.37 20.01
N LYS A 185 26.25 -7.63 20.65
CA LYS A 185 27.29 -8.21 21.52
C LYS A 185 26.65 -8.95 22.70
N GLY A 186 25.68 -8.33 23.35
CA GLY A 186 24.95 -8.91 24.47
C GLY A 186 24.22 -10.20 24.10
N ALA A 187 23.55 -10.26 22.94
CA ALA A 187 22.90 -11.48 22.48
C ALA A 187 23.91 -12.63 22.26
N LEU A 188 25.03 -12.34 21.59
CA LEU A 188 26.07 -13.33 21.30
C LEU A 188 26.76 -13.84 22.58
N GLU A 189 27.00 -12.97 23.55
CA GLU A 189 27.55 -13.34 24.86
C GLU A 189 26.56 -14.17 25.68
N PHE A 190 25.31 -13.73 25.77
CA PHE A 190 24.25 -14.46 26.48
C PHE A 190 24.08 -15.88 25.90
N GLY A 191 24.05 -16.01 24.58
CA GLY A 191 23.94 -17.30 23.90
C GLY A 191 25.09 -18.26 24.27
N ARG A 192 26.33 -17.75 24.27
CA ARG A 192 27.52 -18.53 24.68
C ARG A 192 27.43 -19.00 26.13
N ASN A 193 26.97 -18.12 27.03
CA ASN A 193 26.94 -18.41 28.48
C ASN A 193 25.78 -19.33 28.89
N ASN A 194 24.69 -19.38 28.12
CA ASN A 194 23.47 -20.12 28.47
C ASN A 194 23.16 -21.29 27.53
N GLY A 195 24.05 -21.62 26.58
CA GLY A 195 23.84 -22.74 25.65
C GLY A 195 22.71 -22.54 24.65
N LEU A 196 22.33 -21.29 24.35
CA LEU A 196 21.30 -20.94 23.36
C LEU A 196 21.95 -20.66 22.00
N GLU A 197 21.47 -21.28 20.92
CA GLU A 197 21.99 -20.99 19.57
C GLU A 197 21.56 -19.58 19.14
N VAL A 198 22.49 -18.63 19.18
CA VAL A 198 22.25 -17.26 18.73
C VAL A 198 22.84 -17.04 17.34
N VAL A 199 21.97 -16.59 16.43
CA VAL A 199 22.32 -16.17 15.07
C VAL A 199 22.03 -14.68 14.95
N THR A 200 23.01 -13.87 14.55
CA THR A 200 22.78 -12.46 14.24
C THR A 200 22.82 -12.28 12.73
N VAL A 201 21.83 -11.58 12.18
CA VAL A 201 21.78 -11.27 10.74
C VAL A 201 22.03 -9.78 10.60
N VAL A 202 23.17 -9.42 10.04
CA VAL A 202 23.62 -8.03 9.82
C VAL A 202 23.02 -7.55 8.51
N LEU A 203 22.06 -6.63 8.60
CA LEU A 203 21.35 -6.09 7.44
C LEU A 203 21.86 -4.69 7.06
N PRO A 204 22.11 -4.41 5.77
CA PRO A 204 22.33 -3.06 5.28
C PRO A 204 20.98 -2.35 5.05
N LEU A 205 20.90 -1.40 4.11
CA LEU A 205 19.63 -0.82 3.71
C LEU A 205 18.73 -1.90 3.09
N VAL A 206 17.67 -2.27 3.79
CA VAL A 206 16.67 -3.21 3.28
C VAL A 206 15.76 -2.46 2.33
N VAL A 207 15.66 -2.92 1.09
CA VAL A 207 14.86 -2.32 0.02
C VAL A 207 13.86 -3.33 -0.54
N GLY A 208 12.81 -2.86 -1.20
CA GLY A 208 11.81 -3.72 -1.83
C GLY A 208 10.37 -3.44 -1.36
N PRO A 209 9.40 -4.24 -1.83
CA PRO A 209 7.99 -4.09 -1.51
C PRO A 209 7.74 -4.30 -0.02
N PHE A 210 6.72 -3.63 0.52
CA PHE A 210 6.34 -3.72 1.93
C PHE A 210 4.82 -3.88 2.05
N ILE A 211 4.39 -4.67 3.04
CA ILE A 211 2.96 -4.88 3.34
C ILE A 211 2.43 -3.92 4.41
N SER A 212 3.33 -3.33 5.22
CA SER A 212 2.97 -2.36 6.24
C SER A 212 2.41 -1.06 5.63
N PRO A 213 1.44 -0.39 6.27
CA PRO A 213 0.83 0.82 5.71
C PRO A 213 1.75 2.05 5.70
N SER A 214 2.84 2.02 6.46
CA SER A 214 3.84 3.10 6.53
C SER A 214 5.04 2.83 5.63
N LEU A 215 5.56 3.88 4.98
CA LEU A 215 6.81 3.82 4.22
C LEU A 215 7.99 3.47 5.14
N PRO A 216 8.71 2.36 4.90
CA PRO A 216 9.86 1.99 5.72
C PRO A 216 11.02 3.00 5.59
N SER A 217 11.69 3.31 6.69
CA SER A 217 12.80 4.29 6.71
C SER A 217 13.94 3.93 5.77
N SER A 218 14.29 2.64 5.64
CA SER A 218 15.34 2.19 4.73
C SER A 218 14.96 2.39 3.26
N VAL A 219 13.69 2.16 2.90
CA VAL A 219 13.17 2.41 1.56
C VAL A 219 13.16 3.92 1.27
N PHE A 220 12.71 4.73 2.24
CA PHE A 220 12.76 6.19 2.14
C PHE A 220 14.19 6.70 1.89
N ILE A 221 15.16 6.23 2.67
CA ILE A 221 16.57 6.60 2.53
C ILE A 221 17.12 6.19 1.16
N SER A 222 16.81 4.97 0.71
CA SER A 222 17.27 4.45 -0.58
C SER A 222 16.70 5.24 -1.78
N LEU A 223 15.49 5.79 -1.64
CA LEU A 223 14.81 6.60 -2.65
C LEU A 223 14.89 8.10 -2.36
N ALA A 224 15.78 8.55 -1.46
CA ALA A 224 15.80 9.92 -0.97
C ALA A 224 15.78 10.95 -2.11
N MET A 225 16.54 10.72 -3.18
CA MET A 225 16.65 11.61 -4.34
C MET A 225 15.34 11.79 -5.13
N ILE A 226 14.35 10.90 -5.00
CA ILE A 226 13.05 11.05 -5.66
C ILE A 226 12.13 12.03 -4.90
N PHE A 227 12.34 12.21 -3.60
CA PHE A 227 11.45 13.03 -2.78
C PHE A 227 11.79 14.52 -2.89
N VAL A 228 10.77 15.35 -3.12
CA VAL A 228 10.90 16.82 -3.33
C VAL A 228 11.61 17.53 -2.17
N ASN A 229 11.47 17.03 -0.93
CA ASN A 229 12.11 17.56 0.27
C ASN A 229 13.21 16.62 0.81
N TYR A 230 14.03 16.05 -0.07
CA TYR A 230 15.17 15.25 0.36
C TYR A 230 16.14 16.11 1.19
N LYS A 231 16.72 15.51 2.22
CA LYS A 231 17.81 16.13 3.00
C LYS A 231 19.10 15.45 2.60
N GLU A 232 20.15 16.21 2.29
CA GLU A 232 21.46 15.69 1.91
C GLU A 232 22.02 14.67 2.93
N LYS A 233 21.65 14.81 4.22
CA LYS A 233 22.03 13.85 5.27
C LYS A 233 21.58 12.40 5.03
N TYR A 234 20.64 12.15 4.12
CA TYR A 234 20.17 10.81 3.73
C TYR A 234 20.89 10.25 2.50
N LEU A 235 21.82 11.00 1.92
CA LEU A 235 22.63 10.55 0.80
C LEU A 235 23.87 9.83 1.31
N PHE A 236 24.18 8.68 0.72
CA PHE A 236 25.32 7.83 1.05
C PHE A 236 26.28 7.74 -0.12
N ASP A 237 27.58 7.81 0.13
CA ASP A 237 28.58 7.76 -0.95
C ASP A 237 28.55 6.37 -1.62
N THR A 238 28.32 5.34 -0.81
CA THR A 238 28.08 3.95 -1.23
C THR A 238 26.86 3.39 -0.51
N TYR A 239 25.89 2.91 -1.29
CA TYR A 239 24.69 2.21 -0.84
C TYR A 239 24.93 0.71 -0.84
N ASN A 240 25.03 0.12 0.36
CA ASN A 240 24.90 -1.31 0.54
C ASN A 240 23.42 -1.64 0.73
N MET A 241 22.89 -2.60 -0.02
CA MET A 241 21.47 -2.90 -0.07
C MET A 241 21.19 -4.41 -0.16
N VAL A 242 20.03 -4.79 0.37
CA VAL A 242 19.49 -6.14 0.26
C VAL A 242 17.99 -6.08 0.04
N HIS A 243 17.48 -6.93 -0.85
CA HIS A 243 16.05 -7.02 -1.06
C HIS A 243 15.37 -7.70 0.15
N ILE A 244 14.24 -7.16 0.59
CA ILE A 244 13.46 -7.65 1.73
C ILE A 244 13.14 -9.15 1.64
N ASP A 245 12.90 -9.64 0.42
CA ASP A 245 12.62 -11.05 0.22
C ASP A 245 13.84 -11.94 0.44
N ASP A 246 15.03 -11.46 0.05
CA ASP A 246 16.28 -12.18 0.33
C ASP A 246 16.59 -12.20 1.82
N VAL A 247 16.25 -11.13 2.56
CA VAL A 247 16.37 -11.10 4.02
C VAL A 247 15.52 -12.20 4.66
N ALA A 248 14.22 -12.27 4.31
CA ALA A 248 13.34 -13.28 4.87
C ALA A 248 13.76 -14.69 4.47
N ARG A 249 14.15 -14.92 3.21
CA ARG A 249 14.67 -16.22 2.75
C ARG A 249 15.96 -16.61 3.46
N ALA A 250 16.86 -15.66 3.73
CA ALA A 250 18.09 -15.93 4.48
C ALA A 250 17.79 -16.35 5.92
N MET A 251 16.84 -15.67 6.59
CA MET A 251 16.41 -16.03 7.94
C MET A 251 15.73 -17.41 7.98
N LEU A 252 14.85 -17.73 7.02
CA LEU A 252 14.26 -19.08 6.89
C LEU A 252 15.33 -20.13 6.60
N PHE A 253 16.25 -19.85 5.69
CA PHE A 253 17.35 -20.74 5.35
C PHE A 253 18.17 -21.09 6.59
N LEU A 254 18.59 -20.06 7.35
CA LEU A 254 19.34 -20.25 8.59
C LEU A 254 18.51 -20.90 9.71
N LEU A 255 17.18 -20.79 9.70
CA LEU A 255 16.29 -21.51 10.62
C LEU A 255 16.28 -23.02 10.35
N GLU A 256 16.23 -23.41 9.08
CA GLU A 256 16.13 -24.81 8.66
C GLU A 256 17.48 -25.54 8.69
N ARG A 257 18.58 -24.79 8.79
CA ARG A 257 19.93 -25.33 8.95
C ARG A 257 20.07 -26.16 10.24
N PRO A 258 20.72 -27.36 10.18
CA PRO A 258 21.02 -28.15 11.38
C PRO A 258 21.87 -27.38 12.39
N VAL A 259 22.85 -26.62 11.89
CA VAL A 259 23.75 -25.75 12.65
C VAL A 259 23.86 -24.41 11.91
N ALA A 260 23.56 -23.33 12.64
CA ALA A 260 23.82 -21.95 12.27
C ALA A 260 24.17 -21.19 13.56
N LYS A 261 25.30 -20.48 13.58
CA LYS A 261 25.74 -19.73 14.77
C LYS A 261 26.58 -18.50 14.44
N GLY A 262 26.50 -17.51 15.32
CA GLY A 262 27.24 -16.26 15.19
C GLY A 262 26.61 -15.33 14.15
N ARG A 263 27.44 -14.48 13.56
CA ARG A 263 27.00 -13.40 12.68
C ARG A 263 26.89 -13.87 11.23
N TYR A 264 25.98 -13.28 10.47
CA TYR A 264 25.83 -13.46 9.02
C TYR A 264 25.51 -12.11 8.40
N ILE A 265 26.34 -11.63 7.49
CA ILE A 265 26.05 -10.44 6.68
C ILE A 265 25.13 -10.85 5.54
N CYS A 266 24.01 -10.14 5.39
CA CYS A 266 23.04 -10.34 4.32
C CYS A 266 22.97 -9.07 3.46
N SER A 267 23.91 -8.93 2.54
CA SER A 267 24.05 -7.84 1.57
C SER A 267 24.21 -8.43 0.17
N SER A 268 23.57 -7.81 -0.81
CA SER A 268 23.52 -8.35 -2.18
C SER A 268 23.88 -7.35 -3.26
N VAL A 269 23.69 -6.08 -2.97
CA VAL A 269 23.86 -4.99 -3.91
C VAL A 269 24.73 -3.92 -3.27
N GLU A 270 25.73 -3.49 -4.02
CA GLU A 270 26.54 -2.31 -3.72
C GLU A 270 26.40 -1.35 -4.90
N MET A 271 26.08 -0.09 -4.63
CA MET A 271 26.01 0.96 -5.63
C MET A 271 26.59 2.26 -5.09
N ARG A 272 27.34 2.99 -5.92
CA ARG A 272 27.72 4.37 -5.61
C ARG A 272 26.54 5.33 -5.85
N ILE A 273 26.62 6.52 -5.26
CA ILE A 273 25.56 7.53 -5.42
C ILE A 273 25.30 7.91 -6.89
N ASP A 274 26.33 7.97 -7.74
CA ASP A 274 26.19 8.24 -9.18
C ASP A 274 25.46 7.09 -9.90
N GLU A 275 25.78 5.84 -9.57
CA GLU A 275 25.09 4.66 -10.09
C GLU A 275 23.62 4.63 -9.61
N VAL A 276 23.34 5.05 -8.38
CA VAL A 276 21.96 5.19 -7.87
C VAL A 276 21.24 6.30 -8.62
N PHE A 277 21.86 7.47 -8.81
CA PHE A 277 21.28 8.59 -9.54
C PHE A 277 20.91 8.18 -10.97
N GLU A 278 21.84 7.53 -11.69
CA GLU A 278 21.61 7.02 -13.05
C GLU A 278 20.46 6.02 -13.08
N LEU A 279 20.44 5.06 -12.15
CA LEU A 279 19.36 4.08 -12.04
C LEU A 279 18.00 4.74 -11.80
N LEU A 280 17.92 5.68 -10.86
CA LEU A 280 16.67 6.37 -10.54
C LEU A 280 16.19 7.24 -11.70
N SER A 281 17.11 7.93 -12.39
CA SER A 281 16.79 8.78 -13.55
C SER A 281 16.23 7.97 -14.71
N THR A 282 16.83 6.80 -14.96
CA THR A 282 16.42 5.88 -16.04
C THR A 282 15.10 5.21 -15.71
N LYS A 283 14.92 4.76 -14.46
CA LYS A 283 13.75 3.96 -14.05
C LYS A 283 12.53 4.83 -13.74
N PHE A 284 12.74 6.09 -13.36
CA PHE A 284 11.66 7.00 -13.00
C PHE A 284 11.83 8.40 -13.60
N PRO A 285 11.80 8.52 -14.95
CA PRO A 285 12.01 9.79 -15.65
C PRO A 285 10.95 10.87 -15.33
N GLN A 286 9.80 10.47 -14.77
CA GLN A 286 8.74 11.38 -14.34
C GLN A 286 9.06 12.19 -13.07
N PHE A 287 10.07 11.78 -12.28
CA PHE A 287 10.49 12.56 -11.12
C PHE A 287 11.68 13.43 -11.47
N GLN A 288 11.59 14.71 -11.11
CA GLN A 288 12.71 15.62 -11.24
C GLN A 288 13.71 15.32 -10.14
N LEU A 289 14.80 14.62 -10.49
CA LEU A 289 15.89 14.37 -9.56
C LEU A 289 16.64 15.68 -9.28
N PRO A 290 17.13 15.86 -8.04
CA PRO A 290 17.85 17.06 -7.67
C PRO A 290 19.19 17.17 -8.41
N SER A 291 19.62 18.42 -8.65
CA SER A 291 20.98 18.71 -9.14
C SER A 291 21.99 18.52 -8.01
N VAL A 292 22.33 17.26 -7.71
CA VAL A 292 23.37 16.92 -6.72
C VAL A 292 24.74 17.11 -7.37
N ASP A 293 25.66 17.82 -6.71
CA ASP A 293 27.07 17.83 -7.14
C ASP A 293 27.72 16.48 -6.81
N LEU A 294 27.52 15.51 -7.72
CA LEU A 294 28.09 14.16 -7.61
C LEU A 294 29.62 14.16 -7.57
N LYS A 295 30.30 15.28 -7.92
CA LYS A 295 31.77 15.38 -7.84
C LYS A 295 32.25 15.45 -6.39
N SER A 296 31.45 15.98 -5.47
CA SER A 296 31.79 16.05 -4.04
C SER A 296 31.73 14.69 -3.33
N TYR A 297 31.03 13.71 -3.91
CA TYR A 297 30.85 12.35 -3.37
C TYR A 297 31.84 11.31 -3.92
N ARG A 298 32.90 11.75 -4.62
CA ARG A 298 33.92 10.86 -5.20
C ARG A 298 34.84 10.29 -4.12
N VAL A 299 34.37 9.28 -3.39
CA VAL A 299 35.25 8.45 -2.56
C VAL A 299 35.98 7.48 -3.48
N GLU A 300 37.32 7.54 -3.52
CA GLU A 300 38.16 6.63 -4.34
C GLU A 300 38.04 5.14 -3.93
N LYS A 301 37.43 4.86 -2.78
CA LYS A 301 37.52 3.58 -2.07
C LYS A 301 36.14 3.16 -1.53
N ARG A 302 35.54 2.14 -2.14
CA ARG A 302 34.20 1.61 -1.78
C ARG A 302 34.26 0.81 -0.47
N MET A 303 33.23 0.96 0.37
CA MET A 303 33.02 0.11 1.55
C MET A 303 31.99 -0.97 1.19
N SER A 304 32.45 -2.22 1.09
CA SER A 304 31.62 -3.35 0.67
C SER A 304 31.32 -4.30 1.82
N LEU A 305 30.13 -4.92 1.82
CA LEU A 305 29.74 -5.95 2.78
C LEU A 305 29.84 -7.36 2.16
N SER A 306 30.72 -8.20 2.69
CA SER A 306 30.88 -9.59 2.28
C SER A 306 29.73 -10.46 2.81
N SER A 307 28.92 -11.02 1.91
CA SER A 307 28.00 -12.12 2.22
C SER A 307 28.57 -13.50 1.90
N LYS A 308 29.91 -13.65 1.86
CA LYS A 308 30.57 -14.91 1.50
C LYS A 308 30.21 -16.04 2.47
N LYS A 309 30.12 -15.78 3.77
CA LYS A 309 29.73 -16.80 4.75
C LYS A 309 28.34 -17.38 4.44
N LEU A 310 27.34 -16.51 4.27
CA LEU A 310 25.97 -16.92 3.94
C LEU A 310 25.91 -17.72 2.62
N ARG A 311 26.63 -17.27 1.58
CA ARG A 311 26.71 -17.96 0.28
C ARG A 311 27.41 -19.31 0.38
N SER A 312 28.51 -19.39 1.13
CA SER A 312 29.29 -20.62 1.31
C SER A 312 28.50 -21.74 2.00
N GLU A 313 27.46 -21.37 2.77
CA GLU A 313 26.56 -22.34 3.38
C GLU A 313 25.46 -22.84 2.43
N GLY A 314 25.36 -22.27 1.22
CA GLY A 314 24.43 -22.67 0.15
C GLY A 314 23.29 -21.68 -0.11
N PHE A 315 23.30 -20.48 0.48
CA PHE A 315 22.27 -19.48 0.22
C PHE A 315 22.54 -18.70 -1.07
N GLU A 316 21.53 -18.64 -1.94
CA GLU A 316 21.58 -17.86 -3.17
C GLU A 316 20.62 -16.67 -3.12
N PHE A 317 21.14 -15.47 -3.37
CA PHE A 317 20.33 -14.26 -3.56
C PHE A 317 19.59 -14.33 -4.89
N LYS A 318 18.27 -14.11 -4.88
CA LYS A 318 17.42 -14.16 -6.08
C LYS A 318 17.14 -12.79 -6.66
N SER A 319 17.26 -11.74 -5.86
CA SER A 319 16.99 -10.37 -6.28
C SER A 319 18.32 -9.70 -6.65
N GLY A 320 18.65 -9.62 -7.94
CA GLY A 320 19.75 -8.79 -8.42
C GLY A 320 19.45 -7.28 -8.32
N THR A 321 20.37 -6.43 -8.79
CA THR A 321 20.21 -4.96 -8.84
C THR A 321 18.90 -4.52 -9.48
N THR A 322 18.44 -5.21 -10.53
CA THR A 322 17.19 -4.92 -11.25
C THR A 322 15.92 -5.21 -10.43
N MET A 323 15.98 -6.14 -9.47
CA MET A 323 14.83 -6.60 -8.67
C MET A 323 14.75 -5.97 -7.27
N ALA A 324 15.87 -5.49 -6.72
CA ALA A 324 15.94 -4.78 -5.43
C ALA A 324 14.99 -3.57 -5.35
N TRP A 325 14.64 -2.99 -6.51
CA TRP A 325 13.80 -1.79 -6.65
C TRP A 325 12.40 -2.06 -7.21
N ASN A 326 11.91 -3.31 -7.13
CA ASN A 326 10.57 -3.67 -7.60
C ASN A 326 9.53 -3.59 -6.48
N VAL A 327 9.47 -2.44 -5.78
CA VAL A 327 8.45 -2.10 -4.78
C VAL A 327 7.02 -2.24 -5.34
N PHE A 328 6.87 -2.15 -6.67
CA PHE A 328 5.58 -2.10 -7.37
C PHE A 328 5.12 -3.41 -8.03
N LYS A 329 5.86 -4.51 -7.94
CA LYS A 329 5.50 -5.75 -8.68
C LYS A 329 4.16 -6.37 -8.24
N PHE A 330 3.77 -6.25 -6.97
CA PHE A 330 2.47 -6.76 -6.51
C PHE A 330 1.29 -5.95 -7.10
N CYS A 331 1.44 -4.64 -7.25
CA CYS A 331 0.48 -3.80 -8.00
C CYS A 331 0.52 -4.07 -9.52
N THR A 332 1.63 -4.59 -10.05
CA THR A 332 1.77 -4.90 -11.48
C THR A 332 1.05 -6.21 -11.86
N ALA A 333 1.02 -7.20 -10.96
CA ALA A 333 0.20 -8.40 -11.16
C ALA A 333 -1.31 -8.08 -11.20
N LEU A 334 -1.78 -7.14 -10.36
CA LEU A 334 -3.14 -6.61 -10.46
C LEU A 334 -3.39 -5.79 -11.74
N ARG A 335 -2.39 -5.07 -12.27
CA ARG A 335 -2.51 -4.41 -13.59
C ARG A 335 -2.60 -5.42 -14.74
N GLY A 336 -1.87 -6.53 -14.67
CA GLY A 336 -1.97 -7.63 -15.64
C GLY A 336 -3.31 -8.37 -15.58
N LEU A 337 -3.87 -8.59 -14.38
CA LEU A 337 -5.25 -9.06 -14.19
C LEU A 337 -6.28 -8.04 -14.69
N GLY A 338 -5.98 -6.75 -14.60
CA GLY A 338 -6.81 -5.67 -15.11
C GLY A 338 -7.11 -5.79 -16.60
N SER A 339 -6.10 -6.01 -17.43
CA SER A 339 -6.30 -6.22 -18.88
C SER A 339 -7.23 -7.40 -19.19
N ILE A 340 -7.22 -8.44 -18.35
CA ILE A 340 -8.14 -9.59 -18.48
C ILE A 340 -9.59 -9.17 -18.20
N MET A 341 -9.82 -8.28 -17.23
CA MET A 341 -11.18 -7.79 -16.94
C MET A 341 -11.76 -6.93 -18.06
N ILE A 342 -10.95 -6.10 -18.72
CA ILE A 342 -11.39 -5.36 -19.91
C ILE A 342 -11.78 -6.33 -21.03
N LEU A 343 -10.96 -7.35 -21.29
CA LEU A 343 -11.27 -8.38 -22.27
C LEU A 343 -12.54 -9.17 -21.92
N LEU A 344 -12.77 -9.45 -20.64
CA LEU A 344 -13.98 -10.11 -20.17
C LEU A 344 -15.22 -9.25 -20.43
N VAL A 345 -15.18 -7.96 -20.11
CA VAL A 345 -16.29 -7.03 -20.39
C VAL A 345 -16.59 -6.98 -21.89
N LEU A 346 -15.57 -6.82 -22.73
CA LEU A 346 -15.73 -6.83 -24.19
C LEU A 346 -16.24 -8.17 -24.71
N GLY A 347 -15.84 -9.28 -24.09
CA GLY A 347 -16.34 -10.62 -24.41
C GLY A 347 -17.84 -10.77 -24.10
N ILE A 348 -18.29 -10.30 -22.94
CA ILE A 348 -19.72 -10.31 -22.56
C ILE A 348 -20.53 -9.46 -23.55
N VAL A 349 -20.07 -8.24 -23.84
CA VAL A 349 -20.71 -7.35 -24.83
C VAL A 349 -20.74 -8.02 -26.22
N GLY A 350 -19.68 -8.71 -26.62
CA GLY A 350 -19.61 -9.43 -27.89
C GLY A 350 -20.60 -10.59 -27.99
N VAL A 351 -20.77 -11.37 -26.90
CA VAL A 351 -21.77 -12.43 -26.84
C VAL A 351 -23.19 -11.87 -26.93
N THR A 352 -23.48 -10.77 -26.20
CA THR A 352 -24.77 -10.09 -26.28
C THR A 352 -25.04 -9.53 -27.68
N TYR A 353 -24.04 -8.89 -28.30
CA TYR A 353 -24.12 -8.39 -29.68
C TYR A 353 -24.46 -9.51 -30.67
N TYR A 354 -23.74 -10.64 -30.58
CA TYR A 354 -23.97 -11.78 -31.43
C TYR A 354 -25.39 -12.34 -31.25
N ALA A 355 -25.87 -12.47 -30.02
CA ALA A 355 -27.22 -12.95 -29.73
C ALA A 355 -28.31 -12.00 -30.28
N VAL A 356 -28.18 -10.69 -30.09
CA VAL A 356 -29.23 -9.75 -30.51
C VAL A 356 -29.19 -9.51 -32.02
N VAL A 357 -28.03 -9.13 -32.54
CA VAL A 357 -27.88 -8.67 -33.92
C VAL A 357 -27.74 -9.82 -34.89
N TRP A 358 -26.91 -10.82 -34.60
CA TRP A 358 -26.63 -11.87 -35.59
C TRP A 358 -27.66 -13.00 -35.56
N THR A 359 -28.09 -13.45 -34.37
CA THR A 359 -28.94 -14.64 -34.28
C THR A 359 -30.44 -14.34 -34.30
N ASN A 360 -30.91 -13.26 -33.66
CA ASN A 360 -32.36 -13.04 -33.47
C ASN A 360 -32.93 -11.97 -34.41
N TYR A 361 -32.33 -10.78 -34.53
CA TYR A 361 -32.94 -9.67 -35.28
C TYR A 361 -32.30 -9.38 -36.64
N GLY A 362 -31.05 -9.78 -36.87
CA GLY A 362 -30.37 -9.58 -38.17
C GLY A 362 -31.00 -10.33 -39.34
N PRO A 363 -31.39 -11.61 -39.20
CA PRO A 363 -32.06 -12.35 -40.27
C PRO A 363 -33.37 -11.69 -40.72
N ALA A 364 -34.13 -11.10 -39.79
CA ALA A 364 -35.37 -10.39 -40.08
C ALA A 364 -35.18 -9.10 -40.92
N LEU A 365 -33.93 -8.62 -41.12
CA LEU A 365 -33.64 -7.52 -42.03
C LEU A 365 -33.65 -7.92 -43.51
N SER A 366 -33.47 -9.21 -43.82
CA SER A 366 -33.61 -9.70 -45.20
C SER A 366 -35.06 -9.99 -45.59
N ASP A 367 -35.95 -10.06 -44.60
CA ASP A 367 -37.37 -10.25 -44.80
C ASP A 367 -38.03 -8.89 -45.06
N GLY A 368 -39.04 -8.82 -45.92
CA GLY A 368 -39.79 -7.58 -46.18
C GLY A 368 -40.96 -7.40 -45.21
N GLY A 369 -41.55 -6.21 -45.16
CA GLY A 369 -42.80 -5.97 -44.43
C GLY A 369 -42.63 -5.39 -43.02
N LEU A 370 -43.50 -5.80 -42.08
CA LEU A 370 -43.54 -5.24 -40.72
C LEU A 370 -42.37 -5.74 -39.84
N ASP A 371 -41.93 -6.98 -40.05
CA ASP A 371 -40.83 -7.58 -39.29
C ASP A 371 -39.49 -6.88 -39.59
N PHE A 372 -39.28 -6.45 -40.83
CA PHE A 372 -38.17 -5.57 -41.22
C PHE A 372 -38.14 -4.29 -40.38
N LEU A 373 -39.28 -3.60 -40.30
CA LEU A 373 -39.38 -2.31 -39.60
C LEU A 373 -39.13 -2.50 -38.09
N ALA A 374 -39.68 -3.56 -37.50
CA ALA A 374 -39.46 -3.90 -36.11
C ALA A 374 -37.98 -4.22 -35.83
N ALA A 375 -37.36 -5.09 -36.64
CA ALA A 375 -35.96 -5.45 -36.53
C ALA A 375 -35.03 -4.25 -36.71
N LEU A 376 -35.32 -3.38 -37.68
CA LEU A 376 -34.56 -2.15 -37.92
C LEU A 376 -34.59 -1.22 -36.69
N VAL A 377 -35.77 -1.00 -36.09
CA VAL A 377 -35.91 -0.15 -34.89
C VAL A 377 -35.16 -0.75 -33.71
N VAL A 378 -35.29 -2.06 -33.47
CA VAL A 378 -34.58 -2.76 -32.39
C VAL A 378 -33.07 -2.65 -32.56
N ILE A 379 -32.56 -2.90 -33.76
CA ILE A 379 -31.13 -2.85 -34.07
C ILE A 379 -30.60 -1.43 -33.91
N LEU A 380 -31.32 -0.41 -34.40
CA LEU A 380 -30.90 0.99 -34.23
C LEU A 380 -30.85 1.41 -32.76
N LEU A 381 -31.87 1.04 -31.98
CA LEU A 381 -31.91 1.34 -30.55
C LEU A 381 -30.78 0.62 -29.79
N PHE A 382 -30.56 -0.66 -30.09
CA PHE A 382 -29.49 -1.46 -29.50
C PHE A 382 -28.11 -0.86 -29.80
N HIS A 383 -27.83 -0.51 -31.06
CA HIS A 383 -26.55 0.10 -31.43
C HIS A 383 -26.35 1.48 -30.80
N PHE A 384 -27.41 2.29 -30.69
CA PHE A 384 -27.34 3.57 -29.99
C PHE A 384 -26.95 3.38 -28.51
N LEU A 385 -27.62 2.48 -27.79
CA LEU A 385 -27.28 2.20 -26.39
C LEU A 385 -25.90 1.59 -26.25
N LEU A 386 -25.50 0.69 -27.15
CA LEU A 386 -24.17 0.09 -27.16
C LEU A 386 -23.07 1.15 -27.37
N ALA A 387 -23.28 2.09 -28.30
CA ALA A 387 -22.35 3.20 -28.53
C ALA A 387 -22.20 4.07 -27.27
N MET A 388 -23.31 4.41 -26.61
CA MET A 388 -23.27 5.19 -25.37
C MET A 388 -22.64 4.43 -24.21
N LEU A 389 -22.89 3.12 -24.10
CA LEU A 389 -22.29 2.23 -23.11
C LEU A 389 -20.77 2.15 -23.29
N LEU A 390 -20.30 1.86 -24.50
CA LEU A 390 -18.88 1.73 -24.79
C LEU A 390 -18.16 3.06 -24.64
N TRP A 391 -18.75 4.16 -25.09
CA TRP A 391 -18.19 5.50 -24.90
C TRP A 391 -18.03 5.80 -23.40
N SER A 392 -19.09 5.60 -22.61
CA SER A 392 -19.03 5.82 -21.16
C SER A 392 -18.00 4.91 -20.48
N TYR A 393 -17.95 3.63 -20.86
CA TYR A 393 -16.99 2.65 -20.32
C TYR A 393 -15.54 3.09 -20.57
N PHE A 394 -15.18 3.39 -21.83
CA PHE A 394 -13.82 3.80 -22.16
C PHE A 394 -13.45 5.16 -21.56
N CYS A 395 -14.41 6.09 -21.43
CA CYS A 395 -14.17 7.32 -20.69
C CYS A 395 -13.80 7.04 -19.21
N VAL A 396 -14.47 6.11 -18.53
CA VAL A 396 -14.08 5.74 -17.13
C VAL A 396 -12.72 5.08 -17.07
N VAL A 397 -12.45 4.14 -17.98
CA VAL A 397 -11.22 3.36 -18.02
C VAL A 397 -10.00 4.26 -18.25
N PHE A 398 -10.09 5.18 -19.22
CA PHE A 398 -8.94 5.97 -19.66
C PHE A 398 -8.82 7.35 -19.01
N THR A 399 -9.88 7.88 -18.41
CA THR A 399 -9.79 9.17 -17.71
C THR A 399 -9.11 8.99 -16.36
N ASP A 400 -8.13 9.84 -16.07
CA ASP A 400 -7.53 9.92 -14.74
C ASP A 400 -8.61 10.32 -13.71
N PRO A 401 -8.83 9.56 -12.63
CA PRO A 401 -9.89 9.86 -11.65
C PRO A 401 -9.66 11.13 -10.83
N GLY A 402 -8.50 11.76 -10.92
CA GLY A 402 -8.13 12.97 -10.19
C GLY A 402 -7.00 12.68 -9.23
N VAL A 403 -5.81 13.15 -9.58
CA VAL A 403 -4.62 13.14 -8.70
C VAL A 403 -4.51 14.47 -7.96
N VAL A 404 -4.04 14.43 -6.72
CA VAL A 404 -3.68 15.65 -5.98
C VAL A 404 -2.50 16.34 -6.68
N PRO A 405 -2.62 17.61 -7.10
CA PRO A 405 -1.50 18.35 -7.68
C PRO A 405 -0.33 18.47 -6.69
N PRO A 406 0.93 18.27 -7.12
CA PRO A 406 2.10 18.35 -6.23
C PRO A 406 2.27 19.72 -5.53
N SER A 407 1.81 20.78 -6.18
CA SER A 407 1.84 22.16 -5.68
C SER A 407 0.68 22.50 -4.75
N TRP A 408 -0.29 21.60 -4.54
CA TRP A 408 -1.43 21.89 -3.67
C TRP A 408 -0.95 22.12 -2.23
N ARG A 409 -1.45 23.19 -1.62
CA ARG A 409 -1.22 23.58 -0.22
C ARG A 409 -2.57 24.01 0.38
N PRO A 410 -2.80 23.76 1.68
CA PRO A 410 -3.97 24.33 2.35
C PRO A 410 -3.90 25.86 2.33
N ALA A 411 -5.05 26.52 2.20
CA ALA A 411 -5.14 27.97 2.36
C ALA A 411 -5.01 28.30 3.87
N SER A 412 -4.15 29.28 4.20
CA SER A 412 -3.80 29.83 5.53
C SER A 412 -2.75 29.09 6.38
N ASP A 413 -1.49 29.51 6.21
CA ASP A 413 -0.48 29.76 7.27
C ASP A 413 0.33 31.06 6.96
N GLU A 414 -0.07 31.85 5.96
CA GLU A 414 0.68 33.06 5.53
C GLU A 414 0.30 34.33 6.31
N GLU A 415 -0.84 34.37 7.01
CA GLU A 415 -1.31 35.58 7.72
C GLU A 415 -0.98 35.62 9.23
N GLN A 416 -0.44 34.55 9.83
CA GLN A 416 -0.09 34.53 11.27
C GLN A 416 1.40 34.75 11.58
N GLN A 417 2.28 34.87 10.57
CA GLN A 417 3.72 35.07 10.80
C GLN A 417 4.17 36.55 10.83
N GLN A 418 3.24 37.52 10.81
CA GLN A 418 3.57 38.95 10.85
C GLN A 418 3.18 39.69 12.15
N GLY A 419 2.85 38.98 13.22
CA GLY A 419 2.59 39.57 14.55
C GLY A 419 3.58 39.09 15.61
N GLU A 420 4.62 39.90 15.84
CA GLU A 420 5.44 40.06 17.06
C GLU A 420 6.05 38.84 17.78
N CYS A 421 7.39 38.86 17.83
CA CYS A 421 8.22 38.18 18.81
C CYS A 421 7.92 38.65 20.24
N ASP A 422 7.71 37.73 21.18
CA ASP A 422 8.33 37.85 22.51
C ASP A 422 8.41 36.47 23.22
N PRO A 423 9.60 35.99 23.64
CA PRO A 423 9.76 34.70 24.31
C PRO A 423 9.96 34.89 25.82
N LEU A 424 8.91 35.17 26.59
CA LEU A 424 8.88 34.89 28.03
C LEU A 424 7.48 35.10 28.64
N ASN A 425 7.09 34.19 29.55
CA ASN A 425 5.87 34.14 30.39
C ASN A 425 4.64 33.43 29.78
N SER A 426 4.48 32.14 30.09
CA SER A 426 3.67 31.73 31.26
C SER A 426 3.51 30.20 31.28
N LEU A 427 4.00 29.62 32.38
CA LEU A 427 3.56 28.34 32.90
C LEU A 427 2.10 28.45 33.35
N GLU A 428 1.39 27.32 33.31
CA GLU A 428 0.08 27.03 33.90
C GLU A 428 -1.14 27.71 33.27
N PHE A 429 -1.97 26.92 32.59
CA PHE A 429 -3.34 26.63 33.04
C PHE A 429 -3.89 25.43 32.27
N GLY A 430 -4.38 24.43 33.02
CA GLY A 430 -5.10 23.30 32.47
C GLY A 430 -6.51 23.69 31.99
N GLY A 431 -7.06 22.84 31.13
CA GLY A 431 -8.48 22.72 30.88
C GLY A 431 -9.13 23.87 30.12
N LEU A 432 -9.08 23.80 28.79
CA LEU A 432 -10.18 24.26 27.94
C LEU A 432 -10.18 23.42 26.66
N GLN A 433 -11.36 22.88 26.33
CA GLN A 433 -11.61 22.12 25.12
C GLN A 433 -11.27 22.98 23.89
N PRO A 434 -10.65 22.43 22.83
CA PRO A 434 -10.55 23.17 21.59
C PRO A 434 -11.90 23.09 20.86
N ASP A 435 -12.51 24.26 20.73
CA ASP A 435 -13.70 24.58 19.95
C ASP A 435 -13.67 24.01 18.52
N SER A 436 -14.86 23.61 18.07
CA SER A 436 -15.12 22.92 16.81
C SER A 436 -15.28 23.89 15.63
N SER A 437 -14.18 24.45 15.10
CA SER A 437 -14.25 25.17 13.81
C SER A 437 -12.94 25.28 13.01
N ASN A 438 -11.82 24.72 13.46
CA ASN A 438 -10.59 24.69 12.65
C ASN A 438 -10.47 23.37 11.87
N GLN A 439 -10.74 23.39 10.57
CA GLN A 439 -10.44 22.27 9.65
C GLN A 439 -8.94 21.96 9.68
N ARG A 440 -8.52 21.05 10.56
CA ARG A 440 -7.16 20.51 10.57
C ARG A 440 -6.90 19.85 9.22
N THR A 441 -6.01 20.42 8.42
CA THR A 441 -5.56 19.87 7.14
C THR A 441 -5.15 18.41 7.33
N ARG A 442 -5.90 17.48 6.71
CA ARG A 442 -5.62 16.04 6.80
C ARG A 442 -4.34 15.74 6.02
N PHE A 443 -3.47 14.86 6.51
CA PHE A 443 -2.20 14.52 5.84
C PHE A 443 -2.18 13.06 5.36
N CYS A 444 -1.62 12.80 4.18
CA CYS A 444 -1.43 11.44 3.68
C CYS A 444 -0.03 10.93 3.99
N ARG A 445 0.09 10.01 4.95
CA ARG A 445 1.38 9.39 5.31
C ARG A 445 1.98 8.52 4.19
N LYS A 446 1.15 7.97 3.29
CA LYS A 446 1.61 7.13 2.17
C LYS A 446 2.13 7.96 0.99
N CYS A 447 1.47 9.08 0.67
CA CYS A 447 1.89 9.99 -0.39
C CYS A 447 2.81 11.12 0.12
N ASN A 448 2.97 11.24 1.43
CA ASN A 448 3.73 12.30 2.11
C ASN A 448 3.35 13.73 1.65
N GLN A 449 2.04 13.98 1.53
CA GLN A 449 1.51 15.27 1.11
C GLN A 449 0.22 15.60 1.88
N PRO A 450 -0.11 16.90 2.04
CA PRO A 450 -1.42 17.34 2.50
C PRO A 450 -2.54 16.72 1.63
N LYS A 451 -3.61 16.26 2.28
CA LYS A 451 -4.81 15.75 1.60
C LYS A 451 -5.78 16.92 1.43
N PRO A 452 -6.17 17.24 0.18
CA PRO A 452 -7.33 18.08 -0.06
C PRO A 452 -8.59 17.53 0.63
N PRO A 453 -9.61 18.37 0.85
CA PRO A 453 -10.92 17.91 1.29
C PRO A 453 -11.41 16.75 0.42
N ARG A 454 -12.09 15.78 1.04
CA ARG A 454 -12.69 14.61 0.34
C ARG A 454 -11.70 13.71 -0.42
N CYS A 455 -10.39 13.88 -0.24
CA CYS A 455 -9.37 13.03 -0.84
C CYS A 455 -9.07 11.79 0.03
N HIS A 456 -8.98 10.62 -0.61
CA HIS A 456 -8.56 9.36 0.04
C HIS A 456 -7.41 8.71 -0.74
N HIS A 457 -6.59 7.91 -0.06
CA HIS A 457 -5.48 7.19 -0.67
C HIS A 457 -5.93 5.81 -1.13
N CYS A 458 -5.77 5.50 -2.41
CA CYS A 458 -6.00 4.16 -2.92
C CYS A 458 -4.72 3.33 -2.85
N SER A 459 -4.74 2.22 -2.11
CA SER A 459 -3.63 1.27 -2.05
C SER A 459 -3.34 0.58 -3.38
N VAL A 460 -4.37 0.34 -4.21
CA VAL A 460 -4.21 -0.31 -5.52
C VAL A 460 -3.60 0.65 -6.54
N CYS A 461 -4.17 1.87 -6.66
CA CYS A 461 -3.65 2.91 -7.54
C CYS A 461 -2.30 3.49 -7.02
N GLY A 462 -1.98 3.32 -5.73
CA GLY A 462 -0.74 3.79 -5.09
C GLY A 462 -0.67 5.31 -4.90
N ARG A 463 -1.80 6.01 -4.97
CA ARG A 463 -1.87 7.47 -4.95
C ARG A 463 -3.13 7.99 -4.25
N CYS A 464 -3.08 9.24 -3.84
CA CYS A 464 -4.24 10.00 -3.38
C CYS A 464 -5.13 10.37 -4.57
N VAL A 465 -6.43 10.05 -4.45
CA VAL A 465 -7.45 10.32 -5.46
C VAL A 465 -8.44 11.37 -4.91
N LEU A 466 -8.72 12.39 -5.71
CA LEU A 466 -9.68 13.46 -5.38
C LEU A 466 -11.11 12.90 -5.40
N LYS A 467 -11.94 13.27 -4.42
CA LYS A 467 -13.30 12.72 -4.20
C LYS A 467 -13.38 11.22 -4.47
N MET A 468 -12.44 10.47 -3.91
CA MET A 468 -12.34 9.04 -4.15
C MET A 468 -13.63 8.35 -3.69
N ASP A 469 -14.26 7.62 -4.60
CA ASP A 469 -15.39 6.76 -4.27
C ASP A 469 -14.88 5.36 -3.96
N HIS A 470 -14.35 4.65 -4.96
CA HIS A 470 -13.78 3.33 -4.76
C HIS A 470 -12.75 2.99 -5.85
N HIS A 471 -12.09 1.85 -5.71
CA HIS A 471 -11.32 1.24 -6.80
C HIS A 471 -12.18 0.18 -7.49
N CYS A 472 -12.44 0.33 -8.78
CA CYS A 472 -13.35 -0.54 -9.51
C CYS A 472 -12.59 -1.54 -10.39
N VAL A 473 -12.79 -2.83 -10.11
CA VAL A 473 -12.13 -3.93 -10.81
C VAL A 473 -12.61 -4.05 -12.27
N TRP A 474 -13.87 -3.76 -12.54
CA TRP A 474 -14.49 -3.86 -13.87
C TRP A 474 -13.95 -2.85 -14.90
N VAL A 475 -13.41 -1.73 -14.42
CA VAL A 475 -12.83 -0.65 -15.26
C VAL A 475 -11.33 -0.50 -15.01
N VAL A 476 -10.75 -1.27 -14.08
CA VAL A 476 -9.32 -1.28 -13.75
C VAL A 476 -8.80 0.12 -13.36
N ASN A 477 -9.67 0.92 -12.76
CA ASN A 477 -9.35 2.31 -12.44
C ASN A 477 -10.03 2.70 -11.12
N CYS A 478 -9.46 3.71 -10.46
CA CYS A 478 -10.15 4.36 -9.37
C CYS A 478 -11.35 5.17 -9.94
N VAL A 479 -12.44 5.25 -9.19
CA VAL A 479 -13.56 6.16 -9.47
C VAL A 479 -13.40 7.35 -8.53
N GLY A 480 -13.26 8.54 -9.10
CA GLY A 480 -12.96 9.78 -8.36
C GLY A 480 -13.55 11.00 -9.05
N ALA A 481 -13.14 12.19 -8.61
CA ALA A 481 -13.72 13.47 -9.03
C ALA A 481 -13.86 13.62 -10.56
N LEU A 482 -12.81 13.27 -11.32
CA LEU A 482 -12.74 13.59 -12.75
C LEU A 482 -13.41 12.56 -13.67
N ASN A 483 -13.75 11.36 -13.16
CA ASN A 483 -14.36 10.30 -13.97
C ASN A 483 -15.69 9.78 -13.39
N TYR A 484 -16.19 10.35 -12.29
CA TYR A 484 -17.40 9.85 -11.62
C TYR A 484 -18.65 9.93 -12.51
N LYS A 485 -18.82 11.01 -13.29
CA LYS A 485 -19.93 11.11 -14.26
C LYS A 485 -19.93 9.98 -15.26
N TYR A 486 -18.77 9.69 -15.85
CA TYR A 486 -18.64 8.61 -16.82
C TYR A 486 -19.01 7.27 -16.20
N PHE A 487 -18.69 7.07 -14.92
CA PHE A 487 -19.03 5.86 -14.19
C PHE A 487 -20.54 5.72 -13.98
N LEU A 488 -21.23 6.81 -13.59
CA LEU A 488 -22.69 6.81 -13.47
C LEU A 488 -23.38 6.56 -14.82
N LEU A 489 -22.89 7.15 -15.90
CA LEU A 489 -23.41 6.91 -17.24
C LEU A 489 -23.13 5.49 -17.71
N PHE A 490 -21.97 4.93 -17.41
CA PHE A 490 -21.68 3.52 -17.67
C PHE A 490 -22.68 2.59 -16.95
N LEU A 491 -22.99 2.83 -15.67
CA LEU A 491 -24.01 2.06 -14.95
C LEU A 491 -25.41 2.24 -15.56
N PHE A 492 -25.78 3.47 -15.90
CA PHE A 492 -27.07 3.79 -16.49
C PHE A 492 -27.28 3.11 -17.85
N TYR A 493 -26.32 3.25 -18.76
CA TYR A 493 -26.40 2.63 -20.08
C TYR A 493 -26.26 1.12 -20.04
N THR A 494 -25.48 0.57 -19.11
CA THR A 494 -25.45 -0.88 -18.86
C THR A 494 -26.81 -1.39 -18.40
N PHE A 495 -27.48 -0.68 -17.48
CA PHE A 495 -28.82 -1.06 -17.04
C PHE A 495 -29.85 -0.99 -18.19
N LEU A 496 -29.83 0.06 -18.99
CA LEU A 496 -30.75 0.20 -20.12
C LEU A 496 -30.53 -0.87 -21.19
N GLU A 497 -29.28 -1.13 -21.56
CA GLU A 497 -28.91 -2.12 -22.57
C GLU A 497 -29.27 -3.53 -22.09
N THR A 498 -28.83 -3.93 -20.90
CA THR A 498 -29.14 -5.25 -20.35
C THR A 498 -30.64 -5.48 -20.15
N SER A 499 -31.39 -4.44 -19.74
CA SER A 499 -32.85 -4.52 -19.62
C SER A 499 -33.53 -4.66 -20.99
N LEU A 500 -33.09 -3.88 -21.99
CA LEU A 500 -33.59 -3.99 -23.36
C LEU A 500 -33.35 -5.40 -23.89
N VAL A 501 -32.13 -5.92 -23.78
CA VAL A 501 -31.78 -7.27 -24.25
C VAL A 501 -32.60 -8.33 -23.55
N THR A 502 -32.79 -8.21 -22.23
CA THR A 502 -33.63 -9.14 -21.46
C THR A 502 -35.06 -9.17 -21.97
N LEU A 503 -35.65 -8.00 -22.24
CA LEU A 503 -37.01 -7.90 -22.78
C LEU A 503 -37.11 -8.45 -24.21
N LEU A 504 -36.13 -8.15 -25.07
CA LEU A 504 -36.08 -8.62 -26.45
C LEU A 504 -35.91 -10.14 -26.56
N LEU A 505 -35.15 -10.74 -25.66
CA LEU A 505 -34.87 -12.18 -25.66
C LEU A 505 -35.90 -12.99 -24.85
N MET A 506 -36.77 -12.35 -24.08
CA MET A 506 -37.79 -13.01 -23.24
C MET A 506 -38.72 -13.96 -24.03
N PRO A 507 -39.26 -13.60 -25.21
CA PRO A 507 -40.10 -14.52 -25.98
C PRO A 507 -39.33 -15.77 -26.42
N HIS A 508 -38.09 -15.61 -26.88
CA HIS A 508 -37.22 -16.73 -27.27
C HIS A 508 -36.86 -17.63 -26.09
N PHE A 509 -36.66 -17.03 -24.90
CA PHE A 509 -36.43 -17.78 -23.67
C PHE A 509 -37.67 -18.57 -23.23
N ILE A 510 -38.87 -18.00 -23.35
CA ILE A 510 -40.12 -18.72 -23.03
C ILE A 510 -40.35 -19.85 -24.04
N ALA A 511 -40.12 -19.59 -25.33
CA ALA A 511 -40.21 -20.60 -26.38
C ALA A 511 -39.23 -21.77 -26.17
N PHE A 512 -38.10 -21.55 -25.51
CA PHE A 512 -37.19 -22.62 -25.10
C PHE A 512 -37.84 -23.69 -24.22
N PHE A 513 -38.85 -23.31 -23.43
CA PHE A 513 -39.57 -24.20 -22.53
C PHE A 513 -40.96 -24.60 -23.05
N SER A 514 -41.36 -24.16 -24.25
CA SER A 514 -42.59 -24.62 -24.89
C SER A 514 -42.33 -25.89 -25.71
N GLU A 515 -43.38 -26.64 -26.02
CA GLU A 515 -43.31 -27.84 -26.88
C GLU A 515 -43.20 -27.50 -28.38
N GLU A 516 -42.94 -26.24 -28.73
CA GLU A 516 -42.86 -25.79 -30.12
C GLU A 516 -41.47 -26.04 -30.72
N GLU A 517 -41.40 -26.37 -32.01
CA GLU A 517 -40.13 -26.45 -32.74
C GLU A 517 -39.50 -25.05 -32.85
N ILE A 518 -38.39 -24.83 -32.15
CA ILE A 518 -37.70 -23.54 -32.17
C ILE A 518 -36.79 -23.48 -33.39
N PRO A 519 -36.99 -22.51 -34.31
CA PRO A 519 -36.11 -22.36 -35.46
C PRO A 519 -34.71 -21.92 -35.01
N GLY A 520 -33.68 -22.68 -35.38
CA GLY A 520 -32.29 -22.35 -35.10
C GLY A 520 -31.37 -23.56 -34.96
N THR A 521 -30.06 -23.30 -34.93
CA THR A 521 -29.06 -24.33 -34.59
C THR A 521 -28.95 -24.50 -33.06
N PRO A 522 -28.46 -25.64 -32.56
CA PRO A 522 -28.17 -25.80 -31.13
C PRO A 522 -27.25 -24.69 -30.57
N GLY A 523 -26.32 -24.20 -31.39
CA GLY A 523 -25.42 -23.11 -31.02
C GLY A 523 -26.16 -21.78 -30.82
N THR A 524 -27.05 -21.41 -31.75
CA THR A 524 -27.84 -20.16 -31.64
C THR A 524 -28.81 -20.19 -30.46
N LEU A 525 -29.40 -21.36 -30.17
CA LEU A 525 -30.25 -21.54 -29.00
C LEU A 525 -29.45 -21.40 -27.69
N ALA A 526 -28.29 -22.06 -27.61
CA ALA A 526 -27.42 -21.95 -26.45
C ALA A 526 -26.92 -20.52 -26.22
N THR A 527 -26.56 -19.79 -27.28
CA THR A 527 -26.12 -18.39 -27.17
C THR A 527 -27.25 -17.46 -26.74
N THR A 528 -28.45 -17.60 -27.30
CA THR A 528 -29.62 -16.80 -26.90
C THR A 528 -29.99 -17.06 -25.44
N PHE A 529 -29.98 -18.32 -25.00
CA PHE A 529 -30.25 -18.68 -23.60
C PHE A 529 -29.20 -18.07 -22.65
N LEU A 530 -27.91 -18.24 -22.97
CA LEU A 530 -26.82 -17.67 -22.17
C LEU A 530 -26.91 -16.15 -22.10
N ALA A 531 -27.17 -15.49 -23.23
CA ALA A 531 -27.31 -14.03 -23.29
C ALA A 531 -28.50 -13.56 -22.43
N PHE A 532 -29.65 -14.23 -22.48
CA PHE A 532 -30.80 -13.88 -21.64
C PHE A 532 -30.46 -13.97 -20.15
N VAL A 533 -29.90 -15.10 -19.70
CA VAL A 533 -29.59 -15.31 -18.28
C VAL A 533 -28.56 -14.30 -17.78
N LEU A 534 -27.50 -14.05 -18.56
CA LEU A 534 -26.47 -13.07 -18.21
C LEU A 534 -27.06 -11.65 -18.12
N ASN A 535 -27.82 -11.22 -19.13
CA ASN A 535 -28.38 -9.86 -19.16
C ASN A 535 -29.42 -9.64 -18.07
N LEU A 536 -30.25 -10.64 -17.74
CA LEU A 536 -31.18 -10.55 -16.61
C LEU A 536 -30.44 -10.41 -15.28
N ALA A 537 -29.39 -11.20 -15.05
CA ALA A 537 -28.57 -11.12 -13.85
C ALA A 537 -27.87 -9.75 -13.72
N PHE A 538 -27.30 -9.25 -14.83
CA PHE A 538 -26.68 -7.93 -14.84
C PHE A 538 -27.71 -6.81 -14.64
N ALA A 539 -28.86 -6.84 -15.30
CA ALA A 539 -29.91 -5.84 -15.15
C ALA A 539 -30.35 -5.69 -13.68
N LEU A 540 -30.60 -6.80 -12.99
CA LEU A 540 -30.99 -6.81 -11.57
C LEU A 540 -29.88 -6.28 -10.66
N SER A 541 -28.63 -6.73 -10.88
CA SER A 541 -27.49 -6.31 -10.06
C SER A 541 -27.14 -4.83 -10.25
N VAL A 542 -27.09 -4.35 -11.50
CA VAL A 542 -26.75 -2.98 -11.86
C VAL A 542 -27.86 -2.02 -11.44
N MET A 543 -29.14 -2.43 -11.49
CA MET A 543 -30.24 -1.62 -10.96
C MET A 543 -30.04 -1.26 -9.49
N GLY A 544 -29.72 -2.23 -8.63
CA GLY A 544 -29.47 -1.98 -7.21
C GLY A 544 -28.26 -1.06 -6.99
N PHE A 545 -27.19 -1.27 -7.76
CA PHE A 545 -25.99 -0.47 -7.67
C PHE A 545 -26.21 0.98 -8.17
N LEU A 546 -26.98 1.16 -9.24
CA LEU A 546 -27.38 2.45 -9.77
C LEU A 546 -28.25 3.23 -8.77
N ILE A 547 -29.23 2.57 -8.14
CA ILE A 547 -30.07 3.18 -7.09
C ILE A 547 -29.21 3.69 -5.93
N MET A 548 -28.27 2.88 -5.47
CA MET A 548 -27.34 3.27 -4.41
C MET A 548 -26.52 4.50 -4.82
N HIS A 549 -25.93 4.52 -6.02
CA HIS A 549 -25.14 5.65 -6.49
C HIS A 549 -26.00 6.92 -6.71
N ILE A 550 -27.23 6.80 -7.19
CA ILE A 550 -28.19 7.92 -7.27
C ILE A 550 -28.47 8.49 -5.88
N SER A 551 -28.60 7.64 -4.86
CA SER A 551 -28.76 8.06 -3.46
C SER A 551 -27.52 8.80 -2.94
N LEU A 552 -26.32 8.29 -3.24
CA LEU A 552 -25.05 8.91 -2.88
C LEU A 552 -24.87 10.29 -3.52
N VAL A 553 -25.17 10.43 -4.81
CA VAL A 553 -25.18 11.74 -5.51
C VAL A 553 -26.22 12.66 -4.88
N SER A 554 -27.42 12.15 -4.58
CA SER A 554 -28.48 12.95 -3.94
C SER A 554 -28.06 13.51 -2.57
N ALA A 555 -27.22 12.80 -1.82
CA ALA A 555 -26.68 13.21 -0.52
C ALA A 555 -25.29 13.88 -0.59
N ASN A 556 -24.73 14.06 -1.80
CA ASN A 556 -23.35 14.49 -2.06
C ASN A 556 -22.30 13.77 -1.21
N THR A 557 -22.41 12.45 -1.09
CA THR A 557 -21.47 11.57 -0.39
C THR A 557 -20.85 10.58 -1.38
N THR A 558 -19.60 10.20 -1.18
CA THR A 558 -19.03 9.00 -1.81
C THR A 558 -19.37 7.74 -0.99
N THR A 559 -19.12 6.54 -1.53
CA THR A 559 -19.25 5.28 -0.79
C THR A 559 -18.36 5.24 0.46
N ILE A 560 -17.11 5.71 0.36
CA ILE A 560 -16.20 5.86 1.50
C ILE A 560 -16.78 6.83 2.54
N GLU A 561 -17.20 8.01 2.10
CA GLU A 561 -17.74 9.04 2.98
C GLU A 561 -19.05 8.58 3.64
N ALA A 562 -19.91 7.83 2.95
CA ALA A 562 -21.13 7.27 3.51
C ALA A 562 -20.85 6.25 4.64
N TYR A 563 -19.75 5.52 4.54
CA TYR A 563 -19.29 4.63 5.60
C TYR A 563 -18.72 5.43 6.79
N GLU A 564 -17.94 6.49 6.53
CA GLU A 564 -17.40 7.41 7.54
C GLU A 564 -18.51 8.22 8.24
N LYS A 565 -19.59 8.60 7.54
CA LYS A 565 -20.69 9.45 8.04
C LYS A 565 -21.45 8.87 9.23
N LYS A 566 -21.32 7.57 9.54
CA LYS A 566 -21.92 6.97 10.75
C LYS A 566 -21.43 7.61 12.06
N THR A 567 -20.38 8.43 12.03
CA THR A 567 -19.83 9.12 13.20
C THR A 567 -20.17 10.62 13.30
N SER A 568 -20.93 11.21 12.37
CA SER A 568 -21.29 12.66 12.42
C SER A 568 -22.74 12.95 11.96
N PRO A 569 -23.54 13.71 12.74
CA PRO A 569 -24.98 13.89 12.49
C PRO A 569 -25.34 14.84 11.33
N LYS A 570 -24.44 15.71 10.86
CA LYS A 570 -24.71 16.65 9.73
C LYS A 570 -23.60 16.61 8.69
N TRP A 571 -23.94 16.35 7.42
CA TRP A 571 -22.99 16.29 6.31
C TRP A 571 -22.89 17.66 5.59
N PRO A 572 -21.74 18.35 5.65
CA PRO A 572 -21.64 19.76 5.25
C PRO A 572 -21.71 19.98 3.73
N TYR A 573 -21.41 18.96 2.93
CA TYR A 573 -21.39 19.06 1.46
C TYR A 573 -22.76 18.82 0.80
N ASP A 574 -23.79 18.43 1.56
CA ASP A 574 -25.13 18.27 0.99
C ASP A 574 -25.81 19.63 0.81
N LEU A 575 -25.86 20.12 -0.44
CA LEU A 575 -26.44 21.41 -0.82
C LEU A 575 -27.86 21.29 -1.38
N GLY A 576 -28.48 20.11 -1.27
CA GLY A 576 -29.75 19.77 -1.87
C GLY A 576 -29.61 19.12 -3.25
N ARG A 577 -30.55 18.21 -3.56
CA ARG A 577 -30.49 17.29 -4.70
C ARG A 577 -30.06 17.96 -6.01
N LYS A 578 -30.69 19.07 -6.39
CA LYS A 578 -30.39 19.76 -7.65
C LYS A 578 -28.90 20.15 -7.75
N LYS A 579 -28.37 20.86 -6.75
CA LYS A 579 -26.97 21.31 -6.73
C LYS A 579 -26.00 20.14 -6.66
N ASN A 580 -26.36 19.08 -5.93
CA ASN A 580 -25.51 17.90 -5.81
C ASN A 580 -25.36 17.16 -7.15
N PHE A 581 -26.43 17.07 -7.95
CA PHE A 581 -26.37 16.53 -9.31
C PHE A 581 -25.59 17.45 -10.26
N GLU A 582 -25.80 18.76 -10.19
CA GLU A 582 -25.05 19.75 -10.98
C GLU A 582 -23.53 19.65 -10.74
N GLN A 583 -23.09 19.41 -9.50
CA GLN A 583 -21.67 19.16 -9.18
C GLN A 583 -21.06 17.92 -9.85
N VAL A 584 -21.87 16.97 -10.29
CA VAL A 584 -21.39 15.75 -10.97
C VAL A 584 -21.58 15.86 -12.48
N PHE A 585 -22.74 16.33 -12.93
CA PHE A 585 -23.12 16.29 -14.35
C PHE A 585 -22.82 17.58 -15.12
N GLY A 586 -22.53 18.68 -14.42
CA GLY A 586 -22.42 20.02 -14.98
C GLY A 586 -23.73 20.81 -14.90
N MET A 587 -23.65 22.12 -15.14
CA MET A 587 -24.82 22.99 -15.20
C MET A 587 -25.57 22.85 -16.53
N ASP A 588 -24.87 22.52 -17.62
CA ASP A 588 -25.51 22.29 -18.92
C ASP A 588 -26.18 20.91 -19.00
N LYS A 589 -27.50 20.91 -18.85
CA LYS A 589 -28.35 19.71 -18.90
C LYS A 589 -28.26 18.93 -20.21
N LYS A 590 -27.85 19.58 -21.32
CA LYS A 590 -27.68 18.89 -22.61
C LYS A 590 -26.63 17.80 -22.55
N TYR A 591 -25.62 17.98 -21.70
CA TYR A 591 -24.52 17.03 -21.53
C TYR A 591 -24.77 16.02 -20.42
N TRP A 592 -25.92 16.02 -19.74
CA TRP A 592 -26.13 15.13 -18.59
C TRP A 592 -26.11 13.65 -18.98
N LEU A 593 -26.69 13.30 -20.12
CA LEU A 593 -26.70 11.94 -20.65
C LEU A 593 -25.54 11.68 -21.63
N ILE A 594 -24.64 12.64 -21.84
CA ILE A 594 -23.50 12.51 -22.73
C ILE A 594 -22.24 12.34 -21.87
N PRO A 595 -21.34 11.38 -22.18
CA PRO A 595 -20.08 11.21 -21.46
C PRO A 595 -19.06 12.28 -21.89
N ALA A 596 -19.44 13.55 -21.76
CA ALA A 596 -18.64 14.74 -22.00
C ALA A 596 -19.17 15.89 -21.12
N TYR A 597 -18.37 16.95 -20.95
CA TYR A 597 -18.80 18.20 -20.31
C TYR A 597 -18.78 19.35 -21.32
N SER A 598 -19.56 20.39 -21.06
CA SER A 598 -19.42 21.65 -21.79
C SER A 598 -18.09 22.33 -21.41
N GLU A 599 -17.48 23.10 -22.33
CA GLU A 599 -16.27 23.86 -22.01
C GLU A 599 -16.51 24.84 -20.85
N GLU A 600 -17.72 25.40 -20.76
CA GLU A 600 -18.08 26.35 -19.72
C GLU A 600 -18.15 25.67 -18.34
N ASP A 601 -18.70 24.46 -18.25
CA ASP A 601 -18.71 23.69 -17.00
C ASP A 601 -17.27 23.40 -16.54
N LEU A 602 -16.39 22.97 -17.45
CA LEU A 602 -14.98 22.69 -17.13
C LEU A 602 -14.21 23.93 -16.65
N ARG A 603 -14.58 25.12 -17.12
CA ARG A 603 -13.96 26.39 -16.71
C ARG A 603 -14.53 26.95 -15.42
N ARG A 604 -15.85 26.85 -15.21
CA ARG A 604 -16.56 27.55 -14.10
C ARG A 604 -16.80 26.71 -12.86
N MET A 605 -16.59 25.39 -12.92
CA MET A 605 -16.89 24.51 -11.80
C MET A 605 -15.60 23.93 -11.19
N PRO A 606 -15.01 24.57 -10.15
CA PRO A 606 -13.87 24.05 -9.41
C PRO A 606 -14.10 22.63 -8.85
N GLU A 607 -15.35 22.28 -8.56
CA GLU A 607 -15.75 20.95 -8.07
C GLU A 607 -15.44 19.84 -9.07
N LEU A 608 -15.53 20.15 -10.37
CA LEU A 608 -15.16 19.22 -11.44
C LEU A 608 -13.66 19.00 -11.54
N GLN A 609 -12.84 19.85 -10.92
CA GLN A 609 -11.38 19.65 -10.78
C GLN A 609 -11.03 18.88 -9.51
N GLY A 610 -11.99 18.75 -8.58
CA GLY A 610 -11.89 17.91 -7.39
C GLY A 610 -11.09 18.49 -6.22
N LEU A 611 -10.74 19.77 -6.26
CA LEU A 611 -9.93 20.43 -5.22
C LEU A 611 -10.75 21.22 -4.21
N GLU A 612 -11.84 21.82 -4.67
CA GLU A 612 -12.72 22.66 -3.86
C GLU A 612 -14.16 22.12 -3.94
N TYR A 613 -14.86 22.18 -2.81
CA TYR A 613 -16.25 21.76 -2.73
C TYR A 613 -17.02 22.76 -1.89
N PRO A 614 -18.14 23.31 -2.40
CA PRO A 614 -18.98 24.19 -1.61
C PRO A 614 -19.61 23.39 -0.46
N SER A 615 -19.53 23.96 0.75
CA SER A 615 -20.19 23.46 1.96
C SER A 615 -21.23 24.46 2.44
N LYS A 616 -22.22 23.99 3.22
CA LYS A 616 -23.09 24.91 3.97
C LYS A 616 -22.20 25.71 4.95
N PRO A 617 -22.36 27.04 5.04
CA PRO A 617 -21.76 27.77 6.15
C PRO A 617 -22.31 27.22 7.48
N ASP A 618 -21.47 27.16 8.51
CA ASP A 618 -21.91 26.79 9.86
C ASP A 618 -23.03 27.75 10.28
N PHE A 619 -24.26 27.24 10.36
CA PHE A 619 -25.36 27.92 11.03
C PHE A 619 -25.14 27.75 12.54
N ASP A 620 -24.15 28.44 13.10
CA ASP A 620 -23.95 28.57 14.55
C ASP A 620 -23.38 29.98 14.82
N SER A 621 -24.18 31.00 14.51
CA SER A 621 -23.99 32.37 15.03
C SER A 621 -25.30 33.14 15.13
N GLN A 622 -26.39 32.46 15.48
CA GLN A 622 -27.67 33.07 15.86
C GLN A 622 -28.58 31.97 16.41
N ASP A 623 -28.44 31.72 17.71
CA ASP A 623 -29.54 31.47 18.64
C ASP A 623 -28.87 31.34 20.03
N PHE A 624 -28.83 32.47 20.74
CA PHE A 624 -28.40 32.58 22.13
C PHE A 624 -29.45 32.01 23.08
#